data_AF-A0A974YUC4-F1
#
_entry.id   AF-A0A974YUC4-F1
#
_cell.length_a   1.000
_cell.length_b   1.000
_cell.length_c   1.000
_cell.angle_alpha   90.00
_cell.angle_beta   90.00
_cell.angle_gamma   90.00
#
_symmetry.space_group_name_H-M   'P 1'
#
loop_
_entity.id
_entity.type
_entity.pdbx_description
1 polymer ?
#
loop_
_entity_poly.entity_id
_entity_poly.type
_entity_poly.pdbx_seq_one_letter_code
_entity_poly.pdbx_strand_id
1 'polypeptide(L)'
;MVKKLLFVFSCFFISALFYSCDSDDNYISIEEPEIIEVPETSPVVFDITQVPYATLSEYNFFKGDLKNLNPVYGVLPYDLSSTLFSDYAKKKRFIWMPSNVKANYNGDHEILNFPIGTILIKNFYYNNVLPNNETKIIETRLLINKADGWSFLNYIWNDAQTEALFNLSGGVVSTDWNEGIETKHVEYRIPSASQCHTCHKTGNTSIPIGPKPRNLNIAYNYGNGDINQLQKWADFGYLAENYPSNIETLPNWEDETLSLNSRARAYLDINCAHCHSEESHCAYRPIRFNFDATSNPTNFGVCVVPDDNIDGGLTHIVEPRDTRKSVLFYRLNETEESIRMPLLGRTLRHTEGLQLVEAWINSLTIQCN
;
A
#
# COMPACT_ATOMS: atom_id res chain seq x y z
N MET A 1 45.20 70.02 -67.61
CA MET A 1 45.95 68.89 -68.22
C MET A 1 45.12 67.62 -67.99
N VAL A 2 44.84 66.81 -69.02
CA VAL A 2 44.17 65.47 -68.95
C VAL A 2 42.83 65.40 -68.17
N LYS A 3 41.67 65.49 -68.85
CA LYS A 3 40.73 64.36 -69.17
C LYS A 3 40.19 63.59 -67.95
N LYS A 4 38.89 63.63 -67.63
CA LYS A 4 37.70 63.04 -68.32
C LYS A 4 37.59 61.50 -68.21
N LEU A 5 36.55 61.01 -67.52
CA LEU A 5 35.45 60.11 -67.96
C LEU A 5 34.47 59.99 -66.74
N LEU A 6 33.14 60.20 -66.86
CA LEU A 6 32.06 59.29 -67.33
C LEU A 6 31.87 58.04 -66.43
N PHE A 7 30.66 57.54 -66.11
CA PHE A 7 29.31 57.92 -66.59
C PHE A 7 28.18 57.48 -65.62
N VAL A 8 27.05 58.23 -65.64
CA VAL A 8 25.63 57.77 -65.78
C VAL A 8 25.09 56.65 -64.87
N PHE A 9 24.03 56.88 -64.04
CA PHE A 9 22.58 56.98 -64.37
C PHE A 9 21.99 55.65 -64.93
N SER A 10 20.71 55.27 -64.75
CA SER A 10 19.49 56.07 -64.55
C SER A 10 18.27 55.24 -64.08
N CYS A 11 17.23 55.90 -63.51
CA CYS A 11 15.79 55.49 -63.51
C CYS A 11 15.40 54.19 -62.74
N PHE A 12 14.14 53.86 -62.39
CA PHE A 12 12.82 54.53 -62.13
C PHE A 12 11.95 53.50 -61.32
N PHE A 13 10.68 53.64 -60.87
CA PHE A 13 9.57 54.61 -60.97
C PHE A 13 8.78 54.51 -59.61
N ILE A 14 8.51 55.57 -58.85
CA ILE A 14 7.23 56.34 -58.75
C ILE A 14 5.96 55.54 -58.39
N SER A 15 5.25 56.04 -57.35
CA SER A 15 3.85 55.77 -56.91
C SER A 15 3.52 54.34 -56.39
N ALA A 16 2.42 54.10 -55.66
CA ALA A 16 1.26 54.95 -55.33
C ALA A 16 0.71 54.74 -53.89
N LEU A 17 -0.30 55.53 -53.50
CA LEU A 17 -1.14 55.26 -52.32
C LEU A 17 -2.04 54.03 -52.56
N PHE A 18 -2.57 53.41 -51.50
CA PHE A 18 -4.02 53.25 -51.21
C PHE A 18 -4.35 52.03 -50.31
N TYR A 19 -5.02 52.29 -49.17
CA TYR A 19 -5.65 51.31 -48.25
C TYR A 19 -4.70 50.26 -47.62
N SER A 20 -5.04 49.56 -46.52
CA SER A 20 -6.23 49.64 -45.67
C SER A 20 -5.82 49.67 -44.18
N CYS A 21 -6.74 50.08 -43.31
CA CYS A 21 -6.76 49.51 -41.96
C CYS A 21 -7.49 48.16 -42.04
N ASP A 22 -7.04 47.18 -41.27
CA ASP A 22 -7.85 46.03 -40.88
C ASP A 22 -7.58 45.73 -39.40
N SER A 23 -8.55 45.19 -38.70
CA SER A 23 -8.53 45.00 -37.25
C SER A 23 -8.22 43.55 -36.89
N ASP A 24 -6.95 43.28 -36.62
CA ASP A 24 -6.47 41.99 -36.10
C ASP A 24 -6.87 41.81 -34.61
N ASP A 25 -8.17 41.67 -34.35
CA ASP A 25 -8.75 41.26 -33.07
C ASP A 25 -8.52 39.75 -32.81
N ASN A 26 -7.25 39.33 -32.88
CA ASN A 26 -6.77 37.97 -32.61
C ASN A 26 -5.82 37.93 -31.40
N TYR A 27 -6.11 38.74 -30.37
CA TYR A 27 -5.56 38.50 -29.03
C TYR A 27 -6.22 37.25 -28.44
N ILE A 28 -5.60 36.10 -28.68
CA ILE A 28 -5.91 34.88 -27.92
C ILE A 28 -5.42 35.12 -26.50
N SER A 29 -6.37 35.31 -25.57
CA SER A 29 -6.06 35.30 -24.14
C SER A 29 -5.48 33.94 -23.79
N ILE A 30 -4.23 33.92 -23.35
CA ILE A 30 -3.71 32.79 -22.57
C ILE A 30 -4.58 32.76 -21.31
N GLU A 31 -5.35 31.69 -21.11
CA GLU A 31 -6.07 31.49 -19.85
C GLU A 31 -5.03 31.49 -18.73
N GLU A 32 -5.18 32.38 -17.74
CA GLU A 32 -4.32 32.33 -16.56
C GLU A 32 -4.47 30.94 -15.92
N PRO A 33 -3.36 30.29 -15.55
CA PRO A 33 -3.42 28.94 -15.01
C PRO A 33 -4.30 28.96 -13.76
N GLU A 34 -5.42 28.22 -13.82
CA GLU A 34 -6.46 28.23 -12.79
C GLU A 34 -5.81 28.10 -11.41
N ILE A 35 -5.89 29.17 -10.62
CA ILE A 35 -5.28 29.20 -9.29
C ILE A 35 -6.14 28.31 -8.40
N ILE A 36 -5.78 27.03 -8.38
CA ILE A 36 -6.32 26.05 -7.44
C ILE A 36 -5.89 26.51 -6.05
N GLU A 37 -6.76 27.26 -5.38
CA GLU A 37 -6.62 27.60 -3.98
C GLU A 37 -6.55 26.29 -3.19
N VAL A 38 -5.33 25.88 -2.84
CA VAL A 38 -5.09 24.77 -1.93
C VAL A 38 -5.58 25.24 -0.56
N PRO A 39 -6.68 24.67 -0.02
CA PRO A 39 -7.28 25.21 1.19
C PRO A 39 -6.31 25.04 2.37
N GLU A 40 -6.09 26.10 3.15
CA GLU A 40 -5.15 26.06 4.29
C GLU A 40 -5.49 24.99 5.33
N THR A 41 -6.73 24.52 5.35
CA THR A 41 -7.24 23.45 6.21
C THR A 41 -7.77 22.28 5.40
N SER A 42 -7.43 21.05 5.82
CA SER A 42 -8.06 19.83 5.31
C SER A 42 -9.58 19.85 5.59
N PRO A 43 -10.44 19.54 4.60
CA PRO A 43 -11.90 19.51 4.79
C PRO A 43 -12.40 18.19 5.42
N VAL A 44 -11.50 17.32 5.87
CA VAL A 44 -11.83 16.10 6.61
C VAL A 44 -12.54 16.46 7.91
N VAL A 45 -13.68 15.81 8.15
CA VAL A 45 -14.45 15.95 9.39
C VAL A 45 -13.94 14.91 10.37
N PHE A 46 -13.42 15.35 11.51
CA PHE A 46 -12.91 14.45 12.55
C PHE A 46 -13.01 15.07 13.95
N ASP A 47 -13.91 14.51 14.76
CA ASP A 47 -13.92 14.64 16.21
C ASP A 47 -13.61 13.27 16.83
N ILE A 48 -12.46 13.17 17.50
CA ILE A 48 -11.97 11.95 18.13
C ILE A 48 -12.89 11.39 19.24
N THR A 49 -13.78 12.24 19.79
CA THR A 49 -14.79 11.88 20.78
C THR A 49 -16.05 11.28 20.16
N GLN A 50 -16.34 11.57 18.88
CA GLN A 50 -17.54 11.11 18.18
C GLN A 50 -17.29 9.86 17.31
N VAL A 51 -16.05 9.59 16.89
CA VAL A 51 -15.73 8.42 16.05
C VAL A 51 -15.81 7.08 16.84
N PRO A 52 -16.45 6.03 16.30
CA PRO A 52 -16.85 5.83 14.89
C PRO A 52 -18.11 6.60 14.45
N TYR A 53 -18.03 7.24 13.28
CA TYR A 53 -19.21 7.69 12.55
C TYR A 53 -19.96 6.50 11.95
N ALA A 54 -21.22 6.67 11.54
CA ALA A 54 -22.04 5.57 11.04
C ALA A 54 -21.69 5.20 9.59
N THR A 55 -21.26 6.18 8.79
CA THR A 55 -20.86 6.00 7.39
C THR A 55 -19.43 6.46 7.12
N LEU A 56 -18.90 6.11 5.94
CA LEU A 56 -17.57 6.55 5.51
C LEU A 56 -17.59 7.97 4.93
N SER A 57 -18.69 8.41 4.31
CA SER A 57 -18.81 9.77 3.79
C SER A 57 -18.82 10.86 4.89
N GLU A 58 -19.28 10.54 6.11
CA GLU A 58 -19.25 11.47 7.26
C GLU A 58 -17.85 12.02 7.58
N TYR A 59 -16.77 11.30 7.25
CA TYR A 59 -15.39 11.77 7.43
C TYR A 59 -14.89 12.74 6.34
N ASN A 60 -15.58 12.82 5.20
CA ASN A 60 -15.18 13.63 4.04
C ASN A 60 -13.72 13.39 3.54
N PHE A 61 -13.24 12.15 3.55
CA PHE A 61 -11.89 11.80 3.08
C PHE A 61 -11.69 11.95 1.55
N PHE A 62 -12.76 11.88 0.77
CA PHE A 62 -12.70 11.80 -0.69
C PHE A 62 -13.71 12.75 -1.36
N LYS A 63 -13.35 13.32 -2.51
CA LYS A 63 -14.17 14.26 -3.28
C LYS A 63 -14.86 13.61 -4.50
N GLY A 64 -16.11 14.01 -4.75
CA GLY A 64 -16.97 13.39 -5.77
C GLY A 64 -17.45 12.00 -5.33
N ASP A 65 -17.80 11.13 -6.27
CA ASP A 65 -18.27 9.77 -5.96
C ASP A 65 -17.25 9.01 -5.10
N LEU A 66 -17.67 8.55 -3.92
CA LEU A 66 -16.82 7.93 -2.90
C LEU A 66 -15.96 6.78 -3.48
N LYS A 67 -16.55 5.97 -4.37
CA LYS A 67 -15.88 4.81 -5.02
C LYS A 67 -14.65 5.14 -5.85
N ASN A 68 -14.49 6.38 -6.30
CA ASN A 68 -13.30 6.80 -7.04
C ASN A 68 -12.07 6.87 -6.10
N LEU A 69 -12.30 7.11 -4.80
CA LEU A 69 -11.29 7.30 -3.76
C LEU A 69 -10.31 8.44 -4.13
N ASN A 70 -10.85 9.54 -4.68
CA ASN A 70 -10.11 10.76 -5.00
C ASN A 70 -9.89 11.57 -3.72
N PRO A 71 -8.66 11.67 -3.17
CA PRO A 71 -8.45 12.30 -1.87
C PRO A 71 -8.77 13.81 -1.87
N VAL A 72 -9.23 14.29 -0.72
CA VAL A 72 -9.25 15.73 -0.39
C VAL A 72 -7.87 16.21 0.06
N TYR A 73 -7.66 17.52 0.16
CA TYR A 73 -6.44 18.08 0.73
C TYR A 73 -6.19 17.56 2.15
N GLY A 74 -4.94 17.16 2.46
CA GLY A 74 -4.57 16.49 3.71
C GLY A 74 -4.64 14.95 3.66
N VAL A 75 -5.38 14.34 2.74
CA VAL A 75 -5.43 12.88 2.61
C VAL A 75 -4.37 12.42 1.63
N LEU A 76 -3.20 12.00 2.13
CA LEU A 76 -2.07 11.61 1.28
C LEU A 76 -2.13 10.11 0.92
N PRO A 77 -2.08 9.71 -0.37
CA PRO A 77 -1.95 8.30 -0.73
C PRO A 77 -0.54 7.76 -0.39
N TYR A 78 -0.45 6.45 -0.17
CA TYR A 78 0.81 5.72 -0.06
C TYR A 78 0.66 4.23 -0.43
N ASP A 79 1.78 3.58 -0.73
CA ASP A 79 1.92 2.12 -0.84
C ASP A 79 3.12 1.60 -0.02
N LEU A 80 3.32 0.29 -0.02
CA LEU A 80 4.39 -0.42 0.66
C LEU A 80 5.24 -1.18 -0.38
N SER A 81 6.56 -1.16 -0.22
CA SER A 81 7.52 -1.83 -1.14
C SER A 81 7.24 -3.32 -1.37
N SER A 82 6.69 -3.99 -0.36
CA SER A 82 6.07 -5.32 -0.44
C SER A 82 4.69 -5.25 0.19
N THR A 83 3.70 -5.94 -0.39
CA THR A 83 2.31 -5.93 0.11
C THR A 83 1.86 -7.29 0.67
N LEU A 84 1.02 -7.24 1.70
CA LEU A 84 0.39 -8.43 2.30
C LEU A 84 -0.74 -8.94 1.40
N PHE A 85 -0.75 -10.25 1.15
CA PHE A 85 -1.78 -10.96 0.41
C PHE A 85 -3.13 -10.92 1.14
N SER A 86 -4.23 -10.79 0.39
CA SER A 86 -5.59 -10.90 0.95
C SER A 86 -6.55 -11.37 -0.15
N ASP A 87 -6.49 -12.63 -0.53
CA ASP A 87 -7.29 -13.23 -1.60
C ASP A 87 -7.27 -12.43 -2.91
N TYR A 88 -6.08 -11.97 -3.34
CA TYR A 88 -5.87 -11.10 -4.49
C TYR A 88 -6.55 -9.70 -4.44
N ALA A 89 -7.23 -9.33 -3.34
CA ALA A 89 -7.78 -7.98 -3.16
C ALA A 89 -6.67 -6.91 -3.18
N LYS A 90 -6.81 -5.95 -4.10
CA LYS A 90 -5.95 -4.78 -4.27
C LYS A 90 -6.23 -3.76 -3.17
N LYS A 91 -5.25 -2.88 -2.89
CA LYS A 91 -5.20 -2.10 -1.65
C LYS A 91 -4.82 -0.64 -1.91
N LYS A 92 -5.80 0.28 -1.90
CA LYS A 92 -5.56 1.74 -1.92
C LYS A 92 -5.42 2.22 -0.48
N ARG A 93 -4.25 2.77 -0.11
CA ARG A 93 -3.99 3.26 1.25
C ARG A 93 -3.79 4.77 1.26
N PHE A 94 -4.25 5.40 2.33
CA PHE A 94 -4.09 6.83 2.56
C PHE A 94 -3.77 7.11 4.02
N ILE A 95 -3.15 8.25 4.29
CA ILE A 95 -2.91 8.77 5.64
C ILE A 95 -3.49 10.18 5.78
N TRP A 96 -4.03 10.47 6.95
CA TRP A 96 -4.44 11.80 7.36
C TRP A 96 -3.99 12.05 8.81
N MET A 97 -3.66 13.30 9.13
CA MET A 97 -3.42 13.76 10.50
C MET A 97 -4.06 15.14 10.71
N PRO A 98 -4.45 15.48 11.95
CA PRO A 98 -4.84 16.83 12.31
C PRO A 98 -3.73 17.86 12.01
N SER A 99 -4.11 19.13 11.82
CA SER A 99 -3.13 20.21 11.65
C SER A 99 -2.19 20.33 12.84
N ASN A 100 -0.94 20.73 12.58
CA ASN A 100 0.11 20.99 13.56
C ASN A 100 0.64 19.78 14.38
N VAL A 101 0.21 18.55 14.07
CA VAL A 101 0.85 17.32 14.60
C VAL A 101 1.61 16.57 13.51
N LYS A 102 2.63 15.79 13.90
CA LYS A 102 3.47 15.01 12.98
C LYS A 102 4.00 13.73 13.60
N ALA A 103 4.24 12.73 12.76
CA ALA A 103 4.92 11.51 13.13
C ALA A 103 6.44 11.75 13.33
N ASN A 104 7.08 10.86 14.07
CA ASN A 104 8.53 10.86 14.28
C ASN A 104 9.14 9.52 13.86
N TYR A 105 10.37 9.57 13.34
CA TYR A 105 11.17 8.38 13.08
C TYR A 105 11.71 7.77 14.38
N ASN A 106 11.75 6.43 14.44
CA ASN A 106 12.16 5.64 15.60
C ASN A 106 12.98 4.37 15.23
N GLY A 107 13.14 4.06 13.94
CA GLY A 107 13.91 2.92 13.44
C GLY A 107 13.30 2.34 12.16
N ASP A 108 14.13 1.84 11.24
CA ASP A 108 13.67 1.34 9.93
C ASP A 108 12.67 0.19 10.04
N HIS A 109 12.87 -0.67 11.05
CA HIS A 109 12.07 -1.84 11.36
C HIS A 109 10.88 -1.54 12.27
N GLU A 110 10.75 -0.31 12.78
CA GLU A 110 9.69 0.08 13.69
C GLU A 110 8.53 0.77 12.97
N ILE A 111 7.37 0.81 13.63
CA ILE A 111 6.22 1.59 13.17
C ILE A 111 6.49 3.05 13.53
N LEU A 112 6.36 3.97 12.57
CA LEU A 112 6.54 5.42 12.82
C LEU A 112 5.74 5.87 14.06
N ASN A 113 6.34 6.71 14.90
CA ASN A 113 5.71 7.26 16.10
C ASN A 113 4.65 8.30 15.71
N PHE A 114 3.45 7.83 15.36
CA PHE A 114 2.31 8.64 14.95
C PHE A 114 1.67 9.40 16.13
N PRO A 115 1.22 10.64 15.94
CA PRO A 115 0.49 11.40 16.95
C PRO A 115 -0.94 10.87 17.17
N ILE A 116 -1.56 11.29 18.27
CA ILE A 116 -3.01 11.08 18.50
C ILE A 116 -3.78 11.82 17.40
N GLY A 117 -4.83 11.17 16.88
CA GLY A 117 -5.65 11.67 15.78
C GLY A 117 -5.19 11.24 14.38
N THR A 118 -4.02 10.61 14.22
CA THR A 118 -3.65 10.01 12.93
C THR A 118 -4.66 8.94 12.50
N ILE A 119 -5.06 9.00 11.24
CA ILE A 119 -5.93 8.01 10.58
C ILE A 119 -5.16 7.36 9.44
N LEU A 120 -5.05 6.03 9.48
CA LEU A 120 -4.58 5.22 8.35
C LEU A 120 -5.79 4.55 7.70
N ILE A 121 -6.02 4.86 6.43
CA ILE A 121 -7.17 4.42 5.63
C ILE A 121 -6.70 3.29 4.70
N LYS A 122 -7.41 2.16 4.67
CA LYS A 122 -7.10 1.02 3.79
C LYS A 122 -8.36 0.53 3.09
N ASN A 123 -8.44 0.70 1.77
CA ASN A 123 -9.56 0.26 0.94
C ASN A 123 -9.18 -1.02 0.20
N PHE A 124 -9.98 -2.08 0.37
CA PHE A 124 -9.76 -3.40 -0.23
C PHE A 124 -10.74 -3.59 -1.40
N TYR A 125 -10.24 -3.90 -2.60
CA TYR A 125 -11.04 -3.88 -3.82
C TYR A 125 -10.59 -4.90 -4.88
N TYR A 126 -11.51 -5.23 -5.78
CA TYR A 126 -11.27 -6.03 -6.98
C TYR A 126 -11.55 -5.19 -8.24
N ASN A 127 -10.74 -5.40 -9.28
CA ASN A 127 -11.01 -4.89 -10.63
C ASN A 127 -11.75 -5.96 -11.43
N ASN A 128 -12.39 -5.59 -12.54
CA ASN A 128 -12.97 -6.51 -13.51
C ASN A 128 -14.03 -7.44 -12.90
N VAL A 129 -14.79 -6.95 -11.92
CA VAL A 129 -15.81 -7.71 -11.19
C VAL A 129 -17.03 -7.94 -12.09
N LEU A 130 -17.48 -9.19 -12.15
CA LEU A 130 -18.60 -9.59 -12.99
C LEU A 130 -19.95 -9.14 -12.41
N PRO A 131 -20.99 -8.94 -13.25
CA PRO A 131 -20.99 -9.12 -14.71
C PRO A 131 -20.42 -7.93 -15.50
N ASN A 132 -20.32 -6.74 -14.89
CA ASN A 132 -20.04 -5.49 -15.62
C ASN A 132 -18.55 -5.26 -15.95
N ASN A 133 -17.63 -6.03 -15.37
CA ASN A 133 -16.18 -5.78 -15.33
C ASN A 133 -15.80 -4.47 -14.62
N GLU A 134 -16.59 -4.03 -13.64
CA GLU A 134 -16.35 -2.81 -12.88
C GLU A 134 -15.33 -3.02 -11.74
N THR A 135 -14.97 -1.94 -11.04
CA THR A 135 -14.22 -2.02 -9.78
C THR A 135 -15.19 -2.10 -8.62
N LYS A 136 -15.08 -3.15 -7.78
CA LYS A 136 -15.85 -3.27 -6.53
C LYS A 136 -14.92 -3.14 -5.33
N ILE A 137 -15.13 -2.10 -4.53
CA ILE A 137 -14.58 -1.98 -3.18
C ILE A 137 -15.46 -2.80 -2.24
N ILE A 138 -14.80 -3.58 -1.38
CA ILE A 138 -15.46 -4.52 -0.46
C ILE A 138 -15.53 -3.92 0.95
N GLU A 139 -14.40 -3.40 1.44
CA GLU A 139 -14.29 -2.80 2.77
C GLU A 139 -13.26 -1.65 2.82
N THR A 140 -13.52 -0.68 3.71
CA THR A 140 -12.56 0.34 4.12
C THR A 140 -12.28 0.21 5.60
N ARG A 141 -11.05 -0.19 5.94
CA ARG A 141 -10.58 -0.24 7.34
C ARG A 141 -9.95 1.12 7.69
N LEU A 142 -10.39 1.72 8.79
CA LEU A 142 -9.74 2.88 9.41
C LEU A 142 -8.98 2.41 10.65
N LEU A 143 -7.71 2.77 10.75
CA LEU A 143 -6.94 2.65 11.98
C LEU A 143 -6.80 4.07 12.53
N ILE A 144 -7.39 4.35 13.69
CA ILE A 144 -7.38 5.69 14.31
C ILE A 144 -6.56 5.62 15.60
N ASN A 145 -5.52 6.43 15.70
CA ASN A 145 -4.68 6.51 16.90
C ASN A 145 -5.38 7.37 17.97
N LYS A 146 -5.88 6.76 19.04
CA LYS A 146 -6.52 7.44 20.18
C LYS A 146 -5.57 7.49 21.38
N ALA A 147 -5.96 8.20 22.44
CA ALA A 147 -5.15 8.34 23.66
C ALA A 147 -4.94 7.01 24.42
N ASP A 148 -5.82 6.04 24.20
CA ASP A 148 -5.79 4.65 24.67
C ASP A 148 -5.17 3.66 23.65
N GLY A 149 -4.68 4.16 22.51
CA GLY A 149 -4.03 3.39 21.45
C GLY A 149 -4.85 3.28 20.16
N TRP A 150 -4.48 2.33 19.29
CA TRP A 150 -5.10 2.21 17.97
C TRP A 150 -6.48 1.54 18.01
N SER A 151 -7.49 2.28 17.56
CA SER A 151 -8.84 1.79 17.28
C SER A 151 -8.92 1.22 15.85
N PHE A 152 -9.47 0.01 15.70
CA PHE A 152 -9.73 -0.63 14.41
C PHE A 152 -11.21 -0.52 14.06
N LEU A 153 -11.53 0.32 13.06
CA LEU A 153 -12.88 0.49 12.54
C LEU A 153 -12.96 -0.14 11.16
N ASN A 154 -14.13 -0.69 10.81
CA ASN A 154 -14.37 -1.26 9.50
C ASN A 154 -15.67 -0.73 8.91
N TYR A 155 -15.64 -0.41 7.61
CA TYR A 155 -16.78 0.12 6.85
C TYR A 155 -17.01 -0.78 5.64
N ILE A 156 -18.14 -1.50 5.62
CA ILE A 156 -18.49 -2.43 4.56
C ILE A 156 -19.26 -1.68 3.47
N TRP A 157 -18.82 -1.81 2.22
CA TRP A 157 -19.41 -1.10 1.09
C TRP A 157 -20.75 -1.69 0.67
N ASN A 158 -21.68 -0.83 0.25
CA ASN A 158 -22.92 -1.26 -0.37
C ASN A 158 -22.69 -1.73 -1.83
N ASP A 159 -23.58 -2.59 -2.34
CA ASP A 159 -23.49 -3.09 -3.73
C ASP A 159 -23.67 -1.99 -4.78
N ALA A 160 -24.32 -0.88 -4.41
CA ALA A 160 -24.43 0.32 -5.26
C ALA A 160 -23.11 1.09 -5.41
N GLN A 161 -22.09 0.78 -4.60
CA GLN A 161 -20.79 1.46 -4.55
C GLN A 161 -20.91 2.98 -4.32
N THR A 162 -21.87 3.40 -3.49
CA THR A 162 -22.11 4.80 -3.13
C THR A 162 -21.70 5.16 -1.70
N GLU A 163 -21.68 4.19 -0.79
CA GLU A 163 -21.42 4.41 0.64
C GLU A 163 -20.89 3.12 1.30
N ALA A 164 -20.17 3.28 2.41
CA ALA A 164 -19.76 2.19 3.29
C ALA A 164 -20.22 2.42 4.73
N LEU A 165 -20.73 1.36 5.38
CA LEU A 165 -21.38 1.43 6.70
C LEU A 165 -20.53 0.77 7.78
N PHE A 166 -20.46 1.40 8.95
CA PHE A 166 -19.67 0.93 10.09
C PHE A 166 -20.12 -0.46 10.58
N ASN A 167 -19.17 -1.38 10.75
CA ASN A 167 -19.42 -2.76 11.20
C ASN A 167 -18.22 -3.30 12.00
N LEU A 168 -18.48 -4.00 13.12
CA LEU A 168 -17.45 -4.68 13.93
C LEU A 168 -17.59 -6.21 13.96
N SER A 169 -18.70 -6.74 13.45
CA SER A 169 -19.00 -8.18 13.36
C SER A 169 -18.21 -8.87 12.23
N GLY A 170 -17.74 -8.10 11.25
CA GLY A 170 -17.16 -8.64 10.02
C GLY A 170 -18.24 -9.12 9.05
N GLY A 171 -17.87 -10.00 8.12
CA GLY A 171 -18.79 -10.55 7.13
C GLY A 171 -18.10 -11.39 6.06
N VAL A 172 -18.88 -11.85 5.08
CA VAL A 172 -18.37 -12.50 3.87
C VAL A 172 -19.01 -11.84 2.67
N VAL A 173 -18.21 -11.54 1.64
CA VAL A 173 -18.69 -11.00 0.36
C VAL A 173 -18.22 -11.91 -0.77
N SER A 174 -19.16 -12.68 -1.32
CA SER A 174 -18.97 -13.47 -2.53
C SER A 174 -18.70 -12.54 -3.72
N THR A 175 -17.69 -12.83 -4.55
CA THR A 175 -17.33 -12.00 -5.71
C THR A 175 -16.60 -12.80 -6.79
N ASP A 176 -17.03 -12.63 -8.04
CA ASP A 176 -16.35 -13.15 -9.23
C ASP A 176 -15.64 -12.00 -9.98
N TRP A 177 -14.40 -12.21 -10.42
CA TRP A 177 -13.64 -11.22 -11.21
C TRP A 177 -12.81 -11.87 -12.31
N ASN A 178 -12.50 -11.10 -13.36
CA ASN A 178 -11.67 -11.56 -14.47
C ASN A 178 -10.20 -11.15 -14.27
N GLU A 179 -9.31 -12.14 -14.20
CA GLU A 179 -7.87 -11.97 -14.12
C GLU A 179 -7.23 -12.46 -15.43
N GLY A 180 -6.93 -11.50 -16.32
CA GLY A 180 -6.52 -11.80 -17.69
C GLY A 180 -7.65 -12.45 -18.49
N ILE A 181 -7.57 -13.77 -18.69
CA ILE A 181 -8.59 -14.58 -19.36
C ILE A 181 -9.30 -15.57 -18.43
N GLU A 182 -8.92 -15.62 -17.15
CA GLU A 182 -9.50 -16.52 -16.15
C GLU A 182 -10.54 -15.79 -15.30
N THR A 183 -11.74 -16.34 -15.19
CA THR A 183 -12.71 -15.89 -14.17
C THR A 183 -12.39 -16.58 -12.85
N LYS A 184 -12.05 -15.80 -11.83
CA LYS A 184 -11.76 -16.26 -10.46
C LYS A 184 -12.91 -15.89 -9.53
N HIS A 185 -13.05 -16.65 -8.46
CA HIS A 185 -14.10 -16.56 -7.46
C HIS A 185 -13.51 -16.46 -6.06
N VAL A 186 -14.12 -15.67 -5.17
CA VAL A 186 -13.72 -15.54 -3.76
C VAL A 186 -14.93 -15.38 -2.84
N GLU A 187 -14.89 -16.06 -1.70
CA GLU A 187 -15.74 -15.79 -0.54
C GLU A 187 -14.99 -14.88 0.43
N TYR A 188 -14.93 -13.58 0.11
CA TYR A 188 -14.00 -12.65 0.76
C TYR A 188 -14.38 -12.39 2.22
N ARG A 189 -13.51 -12.79 3.16
CA ARG A 189 -13.77 -12.71 4.60
C ARG A 189 -13.32 -11.38 5.19
N ILE A 190 -14.30 -10.50 5.41
CA ILE A 190 -14.16 -9.25 6.15
C ILE A 190 -14.00 -9.59 7.64
N PRO A 191 -12.86 -9.28 8.29
CA PRO A 191 -12.60 -9.67 9.67
C PRO A 191 -13.45 -8.87 10.66
N SER A 192 -13.89 -9.56 11.72
CA SER A 192 -14.46 -8.94 12.92
C SER A 192 -13.41 -8.17 13.72
N ALA A 193 -13.84 -7.29 14.63
CA ALA A 193 -12.96 -6.50 15.48
C ALA A 193 -11.97 -7.35 16.30
N SER A 194 -12.42 -8.52 16.78
CA SER A 194 -11.57 -9.47 17.51
C SER A 194 -10.47 -10.08 16.61
N GLN A 195 -10.83 -10.47 15.38
CA GLN A 195 -9.89 -10.99 14.38
C GLN A 195 -8.90 -9.89 13.91
N CYS A 196 -9.33 -8.64 13.82
CA CYS A 196 -8.43 -7.51 13.60
C CYS A 196 -7.38 -7.41 14.71
N HIS A 197 -7.81 -7.39 15.99
CA HIS A 197 -6.89 -7.31 17.13
C HIS A 197 -5.97 -8.55 17.26
N THR A 198 -6.37 -9.73 16.78
CA THR A 198 -5.49 -10.92 16.72
C THR A 198 -4.19 -10.64 15.97
N CYS A 199 -4.26 -9.97 14.81
CA CYS A 199 -3.07 -9.63 14.03
C CYS A 199 -2.48 -8.26 14.42
N HIS A 200 -3.32 -7.29 14.79
CA HIS A 200 -2.94 -5.90 15.02
C HIS A 200 -2.54 -5.60 16.47
N LYS A 201 -1.63 -6.38 17.06
CA LYS A 201 -1.16 -6.13 18.43
C LYS A 201 0.30 -6.56 18.70
N THR A 202 0.91 -5.89 19.67
CA THR A 202 2.12 -6.33 20.37
C THR A 202 1.78 -6.39 21.86
N GLY A 203 1.89 -7.57 22.48
CA GLY A 203 1.44 -7.81 23.84
C GLY A 203 -0.07 -7.61 23.95
N ASN A 204 -0.48 -6.55 24.64
CA ASN A 204 -1.87 -6.08 24.72
C ASN A 204 -2.12 -4.76 23.95
N THR A 205 -1.08 -4.15 23.39
CA THR A 205 -1.15 -2.84 22.71
C THR A 205 -1.54 -3.00 21.25
N SER A 206 -2.66 -2.40 20.86
CA SER A 206 -3.11 -2.32 19.47
C SER A 206 -2.13 -1.53 18.59
N ILE A 207 -1.72 -2.08 17.43
CA ILE A 207 -0.74 -1.45 16.51
C ILE A 207 -1.09 -1.60 15.01
N PRO A 208 -0.68 -0.66 14.13
CA PRO A 208 -0.89 -0.76 12.69
C PRO A 208 0.17 -1.64 12.01
N ILE A 209 -0.27 -2.53 11.11
CA ILE A 209 0.62 -3.31 10.24
C ILE A 209 0.87 -2.53 8.95
N GLY A 210 2.14 -2.41 8.54
CA GLY A 210 2.56 -1.81 7.26
C GLY A 210 3.44 -0.56 7.34
N PRO A 211 3.09 0.52 8.07
CA PRO A 211 3.74 1.83 7.96
C PRO A 211 5.04 1.94 8.79
N LYS A 212 6.00 1.10 8.41
CA LYS A 212 7.40 1.15 8.86
C LYS A 212 8.23 1.96 7.85
N PRO A 213 9.25 2.74 8.24
CA PRO A 213 10.07 3.50 7.29
C PRO A 213 10.59 2.63 6.14
N ARG A 214 11.07 1.41 6.42
CA ARG A 214 11.58 0.50 5.39
C ARG A 214 10.58 0.04 4.34
N ASN A 215 9.28 0.06 4.66
CA ASN A 215 8.23 -0.29 3.72
C ASN A 215 7.79 0.93 2.90
N LEU A 216 7.97 2.13 3.46
CA LEU A 216 7.58 3.41 2.85
C LEU A 216 8.71 4.02 2.01
N ASN A 217 9.97 3.59 2.20
CA ASN A 217 11.16 4.10 1.52
C ASN A 217 11.28 3.66 0.05
N ILE A 218 10.29 4.05 -0.73
CA ILE A 218 10.16 3.90 -2.18
C ILE A 218 9.63 5.21 -2.77
N ALA A 219 9.78 5.40 -4.07
CA ALA A 219 9.12 6.48 -4.79
C ALA A 219 7.65 6.16 -5.06
N TYR A 220 6.78 7.17 -5.02
CA TYR A 220 5.36 7.07 -5.37
C TYR A 220 4.98 8.27 -6.25
N ASN A 221 4.10 8.05 -7.23
CA ASN A 221 3.68 9.09 -8.17
C ASN A 221 2.55 9.94 -7.56
N TYR A 222 2.82 11.22 -7.30
CA TYR A 222 1.83 12.17 -6.77
C TYR A 222 1.27 13.10 -7.87
N GLY A 223 1.15 12.62 -9.11
CA GLY A 223 0.67 13.37 -10.28
C GLY A 223 1.73 14.28 -10.90
N ASN A 224 2.47 15.01 -10.06
CA ASN A 224 3.55 15.92 -10.48
C ASN A 224 4.91 15.20 -10.65
N GLY A 225 4.90 13.87 -10.78
CA GLY A 225 6.09 13.01 -10.82
C GLY A 225 6.26 12.14 -9.57
N ASP A 226 7.36 11.40 -9.54
CA ASP A 226 7.68 10.43 -8.50
C ASP A 226 8.54 11.07 -7.39
N ILE A 227 8.14 10.89 -6.14
CA ILE A 227 8.88 11.36 -4.96
C ILE A 227 8.85 10.29 -3.86
N ASN A 228 9.92 10.20 -3.06
CA ASN A 228 9.98 9.30 -1.90
C ASN A 228 8.86 9.62 -0.91
N GLN A 229 8.12 8.61 -0.46
CA GLN A 229 6.93 8.82 0.38
C GLN A 229 7.24 9.45 1.74
N LEU A 230 8.40 9.12 2.35
CA LEU A 230 8.83 9.72 3.61
C LEU A 230 9.15 11.20 3.42
N GLN A 231 9.85 11.55 2.33
CA GLN A 231 10.08 12.94 1.96
C GLN A 231 8.76 13.67 1.71
N LYS A 232 7.83 13.07 0.96
CA LYS A 232 6.52 13.67 0.70
C LYS A 232 5.71 13.93 1.98
N TRP A 233 5.83 13.06 2.99
CA TRP A 233 5.20 13.28 4.30
C TRP A 233 5.92 14.37 5.11
N ALA A 234 7.24 14.51 4.96
CA ALA A 234 8.02 15.60 5.57
C ALA A 234 7.67 16.96 4.94
N ASP A 235 7.66 17.06 3.60
CA ASP A 235 7.28 18.25 2.83
C ASP A 235 5.86 18.73 3.16
N PHE A 236 4.95 17.81 3.49
CA PHE A 236 3.58 18.10 3.91
C PHE A 236 3.45 18.39 5.42
N GLY A 237 4.54 18.25 6.18
CA GLY A 237 4.58 18.47 7.63
C GLY A 237 4.09 17.29 8.49
N TYR A 238 3.65 16.18 7.88
CA TYR A 238 3.18 14.96 8.54
C TYR A 238 4.28 14.07 9.12
N LEU A 239 5.54 14.24 8.71
CA LEU A 239 6.71 13.60 9.29
C LEU A 239 7.69 14.68 9.77
N ALA A 240 8.38 14.42 10.88
CA ALA A 240 9.51 15.25 11.30
C ALA A 240 10.76 14.92 10.47
N GLU A 241 11.53 15.93 10.06
CA GLU A 241 12.82 15.81 9.35
C GLU A 241 13.96 15.33 10.29
N ASN A 242 13.66 14.35 11.15
CA ASN A 242 14.59 13.72 12.09
C ASN A 242 14.91 12.26 11.74
N TYR A 243 14.52 11.81 10.54
CA TYR A 243 14.95 10.52 9.98
C TYR A 243 16.36 10.59 9.38
N PRO A 244 17.11 9.47 9.36
CA PRO A 244 18.43 9.42 8.73
C PRO A 244 18.33 9.53 7.20
N SER A 245 19.39 10.04 6.56
CA SER A 245 19.49 10.12 5.09
C SER A 245 19.66 8.78 4.38
N ASN A 246 19.89 7.70 5.14
CA ASN A 246 19.89 6.32 4.66
C ASN A 246 18.94 5.50 5.55
N ILE A 247 17.99 4.83 4.92
CA ILE A 247 16.93 4.01 5.52
C ILE A 247 16.95 2.68 4.74
N GLU A 248 16.98 1.54 5.41
CA GLU A 248 16.81 0.23 4.75
C GLU A 248 15.48 0.23 3.98
N THR A 249 15.46 -0.24 2.74
CA THR A 249 14.19 -0.53 2.03
C THR A 249 13.93 -2.02 2.08
N LEU A 250 12.77 -2.44 2.58
CA LEU A 250 12.32 -3.83 2.49
C LEU A 250 12.18 -4.18 0.99
N PRO A 251 12.85 -5.22 0.47
CA PRO A 251 12.74 -5.62 -0.93
C PRO A 251 11.29 -5.74 -1.42
N ASN A 252 11.04 -5.42 -2.69
CA ASN A 252 9.83 -5.93 -3.32
C ASN A 252 10.01 -7.43 -3.58
N TRP A 253 9.12 -8.27 -3.05
CA TRP A 253 9.17 -9.71 -3.31
C TRP A 253 8.81 -10.08 -4.75
N GLU A 254 8.12 -9.19 -5.47
CA GLU A 254 7.76 -9.35 -6.89
C GLU A 254 8.91 -8.98 -7.84
N ASP A 255 9.93 -8.23 -7.39
CA ASP A 255 11.06 -7.81 -8.21
C ASP A 255 12.05 -8.96 -8.46
N GLU A 256 11.98 -9.53 -9.66
CA GLU A 256 12.79 -10.66 -10.12
C GLU A 256 14.29 -10.34 -10.26
N THR A 257 14.69 -9.06 -10.26
CA THR A 257 16.11 -8.67 -10.28
C THR A 257 16.79 -8.85 -8.92
N LEU A 258 16.01 -8.93 -7.84
CA LEU A 258 16.49 -9.13 -6.47
C LEU A 258 16.68 -10.62 -6.16
N SER A 259 17.61 -10.93 -5.24
CA SER A 259 17.92 -12.33 -4.91
C SER A 259 16.70 -13.08 -4.36
N LEU A 260 16.57 -14.35 -4.74
CA LEU A 260 15.50 -15.24 -4.28
C LEU A 260 15.35 -15.26 -2.74
N ASN A 261 16.46 -15.29 -2.01
CA ASN A 261 16.46 -15.26 -0.54
C ASN A 261 15.98 -13.90 0.04
N SER A 262 16.33 -12.77 -0.59
CA SER A 262 15.82 -11.46 -0.18
C SER A 262 14.33 -11.28 -0.50
N ARG A 263 13.86 -11.79 -1.65
CA ARG A 263 12.44 -11.80 -2.02
C ARG A 263 11.63 -12.65 -1.04
N ALA A 264 12.08 -13.88 -0.75
CA ALA A 264 11.41 -14.78 0.20
C ALA A 264 11.34 -14.22 1.63
N ARG A 265 12.42 -13.59 2.11
CA ARG A 265 12.42 -12.89 3.41
C ARG A 265 11.45 -11.71 3.44
N ALA A 266 11.37 -10.90 2.38
CA ALA A 266 10.43 -9.78 2.30
C ALA A 266 8.96 -10.26 2.23
N TYR A 267 8.69 -11.32 1.47
CA TYR A 267 7.37 -11.94 1.38
C TYR A 267 6.88 -12.45 2.74
N LEU A 268 7.73 -13.18 3.47
CA LEU A 268 7.37 -13.73 4.78
C LEU A 268 7.36 -12.66 5.89
N ASP A 269 8.17 -11.59 5.79
CA ASP A 269 8.07 -10.42 6.68
C ASP A 269 6.68 -9.79 6.59
N ILE A 270 6.26 -9.35 5.39
CA ILE A 270 5.01 -8.62 5.24
C ILE A 270 3.78 -9.50 5.51
N ASN A 271 3.82 -10.78 5.14
CA ASN A 271 2.69 -11.70 5.29
C ASN A 271 2.62 -12.42 6.65
N CYS A 272 3.72 -12.54 7.40
CA CYS A 272 3.76 -13.40 8.59
C CYS A 272 4.42 -12.78 9.84
N ALA A 273 5.35 -11.83 9.73
CA ALA A 273 6.09 -11.31 10.90
C ALA A 273 5.19 -10.64 11.96
N HIS A 274 4.10 -9.99 11.54
CA HIS A 274 3.15 -9.36 12.45
C HIS A 274 2.42 -10.36 13.39
N CYS A 275 2.37 -11.64 13.03
CA CYS A 275 1.89 -12.72 13.91
C CYS A 275 3.05 -13.54 14.51
N HIS A 276 4.21 -13.58 13.87
CA HIS A 276 5.39 -14.35 14.27
C HIS A 276 6.58 -13.42 14.54
N SER A 277 6.45 -12.64 15.62
CA SER A 277 7.47 -11.81 16.25
C SER A 277 7.50 -12.12 17.75
N GLU A 278 8.26 -11.39 18.56
CA GLU A 278 7.98 -11.37 20.01
C GLU A 278 6.64 -10.68 20.30
N GLU A 279 6.02 -11.08 21.41
CA GLU A 279 4.75 -10.59 21.98
C GLU A 279 3.50 -10.60 21.05
N SER A 280 3.61 -11.10 19.82
CA SER A 280 2.48 -11.26 18.89
C SER A 280 1.76 -12.61 19.04
N HIS A 281 0.67 -12.79 18.29
CA HIS A 281 -0.26 -13.92 18.49
C HIS A 281 0.38 -15.31 18.39
N CYS A 282 1.36 -15.50 17.50
CA CYS A 282 2.09 -16.77 17.31
C CYS A 282 3.51 -16.74 17.88
N ALA A 283 3.83 -15.82 18.80
CA ALA A 283 5.15 -15.73 19.45
C ALA A 283 5.57 -17.03 20.17
N TYR A 284 4.61 -17.87 20.55
CA TYR A 284 4.83 -19.19 21.16
C TYR A 284 5.40 -20.24 20.19
N ARG A 285 5.54 -19.93 18.89
CA ARG A 285 6.19 -20.79 17.88
C ARG A 285 7.67 -20.46 17.72
N PRO A 286 8.55 -21.44 17.40
CA PRO A 286 9.99 -21.25 17.25
C PRO A 286 10.40 -20.63 15.91
N ILE A 287 9.70 -19.58 15.46
CA ILE A 287 9.96 -18.82 14.23
C ILE A 287 9.72 -17.33 14.42
N ARG A 288 10.55 -16.51 13.75
CA ARG A 288 10.51 -15.05 13.75
C ARG A 288 10.73 -14.56 12.33
N PHE A 289 9.65 -14.08 11.69
CA PHE A 289 9.66 -13.74 10.26
C PHE A 289 10.10 -12.29 9.95
N ASN A 290 10.43 -11.49 10.97
CA ASN A 290 11.01 -10.16 10.78
C ASN A 290 12.22 -10.21 9.84
N PHE A 291 12.29 -9.29 8.88
CA PHE A 291 13.34 -9.27 7.85
C PHE A 291 14.76 -9.22 8.47
N ASP A 292 14.96 -8.37 9.48
CA ASP A 292 16.14 -8.30 10.34
C ASP A 292 16.48 -9.67 10.99
N ALA A 293 15.53 -10.27 11.72
CA ALA A 293 15.71 -11.56 12.40
C ALA A 293 15.98 -12.75 11.45
N THR A 294 15.42 -12.75 10.24
CA THR A 294 15.60 -13.82 9.23
C THR A 294 16.96 -13.80 8.53
N SER A 295 17.88 -12.94 8.96
CA SER A 295 19.32 -13.10 8.70
C SER A 295 19.89 -14.41 9.27
N ASN A 296 19.27 -14.94 10.34
CA ASN A 296 19.53 -16.29 10.85
C ASN A 296 18.52 -17.30 10.26
N PRO A 297 18.95 -18.35 9.52
CA PRO A 297 18.06 -19.37 8.97
C PRO A 297 17.20 -20.11 10.02
N THR A 298 17.68 -20.27 11.26
CA THR A 298 16.91 -20.95 12.32
C THR A 298 15.69 -20.12 12.73
N ASN A 299 15.81 -18.79 12.81
CA ASN A 299 14.64 -17.90 13.02
C ASN A 299 13.61 -18.05 11.89
N PHE A 300 14.08 -18.42 10.70
CA PHE A 300 13.29 -18.63 9.50
C PHE A 300 12.69 -20.05 9.39
N GLY A 301 12.85 -20.88 10.43
CA GLY A 301 12.32 -22.25 10.52
C GLY A 301 13.19 -23.33 9.87
N VAL A 302 14.36 -22.98 9.32
CA VAL A 302 15.24 -23.93 8.62
C VAL A 302 15.86 -24.91 9.61
N CYS A 303 15.61 -26.21 9.39
CA CYS A 303 15.98 -27.30 10.29
C CYS A 303 15.42 -27.18 11.72
N VAL A 304 14.30 -26.46 11.89
CA VAL A 304 13.56 -26.40 13.15
C VAL A 304 12.47 -27.46 13.13
N VAL A 305 12.42 -28.32 14.15
CA VAL A 305 11.32 -29.29 14.33
C VAL A 305 10.03 -28.54 14.73
N PRO A 306 8.87 -28.82 14.11
CA PRO A 306 7.61 -28.18 14.46
C PRO A 306 7.06 -28.70 15.80
N ASP A 307 6.41 -27.83 16.57
CA ASP A 307 5.63 -28.25 17.75
C ASP A 307 4.27 -28.86 17.36
N ASP A 308 3.76 -28.54 16.16
CA ASP A 308 2.55 -29.15 15.58
C ASP A 308 2.88 -30.44 14.82
N ASN A 309 2.42 -31.59 15.33
CA ASN A 309 2.39 -32.85 14.57
C ASN A 309 1.15 -32.88 13.66
N ILE A 310 1.22 -32.18 12.50
CA ILE A 310 0.10 -32.08 11.54
C ILE A 310 0.01 -33.33 10.67
N ASP A 311 1.15 -33.81 10.15
CA ASP A 311 1.29 -35.03 9.37
C ASP A 311 2.69 -35.62 9.60
N GLY A 312 2.79 -36.96 9.65
CA GLY A 312 4.04 -37.66 9.97
C GLY A 312 5.16 -37.53 8.93
N GLY A 313 4.87 -37.01 7.72
CA GLY A 313 5.86 -36.66 6.71
C GLY A 313 6.47 -35.26 6.90
N LEU A 314 5.86 -34.38 7.70
CA LEU A 314 6.28 -32.99 7.86
C LEU A 314 7.32 -32.85 9.00
N THR A 315 8.57 -33.24 8.72
CA THR A 315 9.62 -33.35 9.74
C THR A 315 10.15 -32.01 10.26
N HIS A 316 10.09 -30.94 9.47
CA HIS A 316 10.65 -29.63 9.83
C HIS A 316 9.70 -28.49 9.44
N ILE A 317 9.85 -27.32 10.07
CA ILE A 317 9.15 -26.10 9.66
C ILE A 317 9.59 -25.73 8.24
N VAL A 318 10.90 -25.75 7.99
CA VAL A 318 11.51 -25.79 6.65
C VAL A 318 12.58 -26.89 6.62
N GLU A 319 12.35 -27.91 5.81
CA GLU A 319 13.35 -28.90 5.39
C GLU A 319 14.02 -28.38 4.10
N PRO A 320 15.32 -28.08 4.09
CA PRO A 320 16.06 -27.75 2.88
C PRO A 320 15.84 -28.79 1.78
N ARG A 321 15.51 -28.33 0.57
CA ARG A 321 15.40 -29.16 -0.65
C ARG A 321 14.25 -30.17 -0.66
N ASP A 322 13.32 -30.12 0.29
CA ASP A 322 12.09 -30.93 0.25
C ASP A 322 10.88 -30.18 0.82
N THR A 323 10.13 -29.52 -0.07
CA THR A 323 8.86 -28.85 0.26
C THR A 323 7.82 -29.79 0.86
N ARG A 324 7.87 -31.10 0.54
CA ARG A 324 6.90 -32.11 1.02
C ARG A 324 7.08 -32.46 2.50
N LYS A 325 8.22 -32.10 3.09
CA LYS A 325 8.55 -32.25 4.51
C LYS A 325 8.44 -30.94 5.31
N SER A 326 8.13 -29.83 4.63
CA SER A 326 8.21 -28.48 5.19
C SER A 326 6.83 -27.97 5.62
N VAL A 327 6.57 -27.87 6.94
CA VAL A 327 5.30 -27.38 7.48
C VAL A 327 4.95 -25.99 6.94
N LEU A 328 5.93 -25.09 6.76
CA LEU A 328 5.69 -23.75 6.21
C LEU A 328 5.08 -23.82 4.81
N PHE A 329 5.65 -24.65 3.93
CA PHE A 329 5.14 -24.82 2.56
C PHE A 329 3.75 -25.45 2.56
N TYR A 330 3.57 -26.53 3.32
CA TYR A 330 2.28 -27.22 3.43
C TYR A 330 1.17 -26.28 3.90
N ARG A 331 1.37 -25.51 4.98
CA ARG A 331 0.36 -24.57 5.49
C ARG A 331 0.11 -23.38 4.57
N LEU A 332 1.10 -22.94 3.78
CA LEU A 332 0.88 -21.94 2.73
C LEU A 332 0.06 -22.51 1.55
N ASN A 333 0.24 -23.79 1.23
CA ASN A 333 -0.48 -24.50 0.16
C ASN A 333 -1.97 -24.71 0.50
N GLU A 334 -2.30 -25.03 1.75
CA GLU A 334 -3.67 -25.35 2.14
C GLU A 334 -4.63 -24.14 2.20
N THR A 335 -5.94 -24.43 2.08
CA THR A 335 -7.05 -23.46 2.19
C THR A 335 -8.03 -23.80 3.33
N GLU A 336 -7.95 -25.01 3.87
CA GLU A 336 -8.69 -25.46 5.06
C GLU A 336 -8.32 -24.61 6.29
N GLU A 337 -9.30 -24.08 7.01
CA GLU A 337 -9.12 -23.04 8.04
C GLU A 337 -8.35 -23.54 9.26
N SER A 338 -8.46 -24.83 9.58
CA SER A 338 -7.70 -25.47 10.66
C SER A 338 -6.21 -25.70 10.34
N ILE A 339 -5.80 -25.66 9.06
CA ILE A 339 -4.44 -26.01 8.63
C ILE A 339 -3.70 -24.79 8.06
N ARG A 340 -4.36 -23.98 7.22
CA ARG A 340 -3.74 -22.93 6.39
C ARG A 340 -2.96 -21.87 7.19
N MET A 341 -2.07 -21.17 6.49
CA MET A 341 -1.41 -19.95 6.98
C MET A 341 -1.36 -18.84 5.90
N PRO A 342 -1.59 -17.57 6.24
CA PRO A 342 -2.13 -17.08 7.51
C PRO A 342 -3.54 -17.61 7.80
N LEU A 343 -3.88 -17.72 9.08
CA LEU A 343 -5.20 -18.21 9.56
C LEU A 343 -6.34 -17.27 9.11
N LEU A 344 -6.08 -15.96 9.19
CA LEU A 344 -7.01 -14.87 8.93
C LEU A 344 -6.60 -14.08 7.67
N GLY A 345 -7.58 -13.47 6.99
CA GLY A 345 -7.33 -12.60 5.83
C GLY A 345 -7.03 -13.32 4.51
N ARG A 346 -7.14 -14.66 4.46
CA ARG A 346 -7.18 -15.45 3.22
C ARG A 346 -8.18 -16.61 3.29
N THR A 347 -8.64 -17.00 2.12
CA THR A 347 -9.44 -18.19 1.79
C THR A 347 -8.87 -18.92 0.57
N LEU A 348 -8.25 -18.18 -0.37
CA LEU A 348 -7.58 -18.69 -1.56
C LEU A 348 -6.12 -19.04 -1.28
N ARG A 349 -5.49 -19.71 -2.25
CA ARG A 349 -4.04 -19.92 -2.33
C ARG A 349 -3.39 -18.73 -3.04
N HIS A 350 -2.29 -18.22 -2.49
CA HIS A 350 -1.45 -17.25 -3.18
C HIS A 350 -0.39 -18.01 -4.01
N THR A 351 -0.66 -18.20 -5.29
CA THR A 351 0.14 -19.05 -6.18
C THR A 351 1.59 -18.56 -6.31
N GLU A 352 1.76 -17.26 -6.50
CA GLU A 352 3.02 -16.58 -6.77
C GLU A 352 3.92 -16.59 -5.52
N GLY A 353 3.36 -16.25 -4.37
CA GLY A 353 4.04 -16.37 -3.08
C GLY A 353 4.35 -17.82 -2.67
N LEU A 354 3.54 -18.79 -3.09
CA LEU A 354 3.83 -20.21 -2.86
C LEU A 354 4.99 -20.70 -3.74
N GLN A 355 5.01 -20.32 -5.03
CA GLN A 355 6.11 -20.61 -5.96
C GLN A 355 7.43 -19.98 -5.48
N LEU A 356 7.39 -18.76 -4.96
CA LEU A 356 8.56 -18.11 -4.35
C LEU A 356 9.12 -18.91 -3.17
N VAL A 357 8.24 -19.37 -2.27
CA VAL A 357 8.66 -20.17 -1.10
C VAL A 357 9.13 -21.56 -1.52
N GLU A 358 8.53 -22.20 -2.53
CA GLU A 358 9.02 -23.46 -3.10
C GLU A 358 10.43 -23.31 -3.67
N ALA A 359 10.64 -22.32 -4.54
CA ALA A 359 11.94 -22.06 -5.14
C ALA A 359 12.99 -21.76 -4.07
N TRP A 360 12.63 -20.97 -3.05
CA TRP A 360 13.50 -20.66 -1.92
C TRP A 360 13.88 -21.91 -1.12
N ILE A 361 12.93 -22.72 -0.67
CA ILE A 361 13.19 -23.98 0.08
C ILE A 361 14.06 -24.93 -0.74
N ASN A 362 13.79 -25.05 -2.04
CA ASN A 362 14.56 -25.90 -2.94
C ASN A 362 15.96 -25.38 -3.27
N SER A 363 16.24 -24.08 -3.04
CA SER A 363 17.56 -23.46 -3.18
C SER A 363 18.47 -23.62 -1.96
N LEU A 364 17.92 -23.99 -0.78
CA LEU A 364 18.69 -24.11 0.45
C LEU A 364 19.71 -25.27 0.36
N THR A 365 20.98 -25.00 0.67
CA THR A 365 22.07 -26.00 0.65
C THR A 365 22.43 -26.55 2.03
N ILE A 366 21.79 -26.04 3.09
CA ILE A 366 21.96 -26.49 4.47
C ILE A 366 21.50 -27.95 4.60
N GLN A 367 22.17 -28.74 5.44
CA GLN A 367 21.71 -30.06 5.86
C GLN A 367 21.26 -30.00 7.31
N CYS A 368 20.11 -30.60 7.61
CA CYS A 368 19.66 -30.82 8.99
C CYS A 368 20.39 -32.03 9.58
N ASN A 369 20.70 -32.00 10.88
CA ASN A 369 21.44 -33.03 11.61
C ASN A 369 20.52 -33.84 12.53
#